data_AF-A0AA38FHR6-F1
#
_entry.id   AF-A0AA38FHR6-F1
#
_cell.length_a   1.000
_cell.length_b   1.000
_cell.length_c   1.000
_cell.angle_alpha   90.00
_cell.angle_beta   90.00
_cell.angle_gamma   90.00
#
_symmetry.space_group_name_H-M   'P 1'
#
loop_
_entity.id
_entity.type
_entity.pdbx_description
1 polymer ?
#
loop_
_entity_poly.entity_id
_entity_poly.type
_entity_poly.pdbx_seq_one_letter_code
_entity_poly.pdbx_strand_id
1 'polypeptide(L)'
;EQHFIFNFEELAEATENFHDNKKLGEGGFGAVYKGTTRDRKEIAVKKLFARSTQGKKEFMNEVRLMANFQHRNLVKLLGCCAERDERLLVYEYLPNRSLNTFLF
;
A
#
# COMPACT_ATOMS: atom_id res chain seq x y z
N GLU A 1 4.31 11.96 15.62
CA GLU A 1 2.92 11.47 15.71
C GLU A 1 2.72 10.40 14.63
N GLN A 2 1.93 9.35 14.88
CA GLN A 2 1.61 8.37 13.83
C GLN A 2 0.61 9.01 12.86
N HIS A 3 1.11 9.54 11.74
CA HIS A 3 0.23 9.96 10.65
C HIS A 3 -0.29 8.73 9.92
N PHE A 4 -1.56 8.38 10.16
CA PHE A 4 -2.27 7.31 9.45
C PHE A 4 -2.74 7.74 8.05
N ILE A 5 -2.70 9.04 7.77
CA ILE A 5 -3.10 9.63 6.49
C ILE A 5 -1.85 10.19 5.80
N PHE A 6 -1.58 9.67 4.60
CA PHE A 6 -0.52 10.12 3.71
C PHE A 6 -1.11 10.99 2.61
N ASN A 7 -0.35 11.98 2.14
CA ASN A 7 -0.69 12.70 0.92
C ASN A 7 -0.13 11.99 -0.32
N PHE A 8 -0.70 12.28 -1.49
CA PHE A 8 -0.29 11.60 -2.72
C PHE A 8 1.15 11.91 -3.10
N GLU A 9 1.59 13.16 -2.92
CA GLU A 9 2.92 13.64 -3.31
C GLU A 9 4.03 12.92 -2.53
N GLU A 10 3.85 12.72 -1.23
CA GLU A 10 4.76 11.96 -0.37
C GLU A 10 4.92 10.52 -0.85
N LEU A 11 3.80 9.85 -1.20
CA LEU A 11 3.85 8.47 -1.69
C LEU A 11 4.40 8.37 -3.11
N ALA A 12 4.14 9.38 -3.94
CA ALA A 12 4.73 9.48 -5.27
C ALA A 12 6.25 9.65 -5.15
N GLU A 13 6.74 10.58 -4.32
CA GLU A 13 8.17 10.77 -4.05
C GLU A 13 8.82 9.48 -3.54
N ALA A 14 8.20 8.84 -2.53
CA ALA A 14 8.71 7.61 -1.92
C ALA A 14 8.84 6.46 -2.92
N THR A 15 8.00 6.42 -3.97
CA THR A 15 7.94 5.34 -4.97
C THR A 15 8.54 5.73 -6.32
N GLU A 16 9.29 6.84 -6.40
CA GLU A 16 9.83 7.37 -7.66
C GLU A 16 8.72 7.59 -8.72
N ASN A 17 7.59 8.15 -8.30
CA ASN A 17 6.36 8.33 -9.09
C ASN A 17 5.74 7.00 -9.57
N PHE A 18 5.69 5.99 -8.69
CA PHE A 18 5.16 4.66 -9.01
C PHE A 18 5.86 4.02 -10.22
N HIS A 19 7.17 4.24 -10.35
CA HIS A 19 7.95 3.74 -11.46
C HIS A 19 8.04 2.20 -11.43
N ASP A 20 8.09 1.57 -12.61
CA ASP A 20 8.03 0.11 -12.73
C ASP A 20 9.22 -0.61 -12.05
N ASN A 21 10.37 0.05 -11.92
CA ASN A 21 11.52 -0.45 -11.15
C ASN A 21 11.21 -0.66 -9.64
N LYS A 22 10.18 0.02 -9.11
CA LYS A 22 9.71 -0.14 -7.74
C LYS A 22 8.59 -1.16 -7.61
N LYS A 23 8.05 -1.67 -8.72
CA LYS A 23 6.90 -2.57 -8.70
C LYS A 23 7.25 -3.91 -8.05
N LEU A 24 6.56 -4.24 -6.98
CA LEU A 24 6.67 -5.52 -6.26
C LEU A 24 5.74 -6.58 -6.85
N GLY A 25 4.62 -6.16 -7.43
CA GLY A 25 3.65 -7.03 -8.07
C GLY A 25 2.39 -6.29 -8.49
N GLU A 26 1.54 -6.98 -9.24
CA GLU A 26 0.23 -6.48 -9.67
C GLU A 26 -0.77 -7.63 -9.65
N GLY A 27 -2.01 -7.31 -9.25
CA GLY A 27 -3.14 -8.23 -9.34
C GLY A 27 -4.41 -7.48 -9.70
N GLY A 28 -5.55 -8.17 -9.69
CA GLY A 28 -6.85 -7.60 -10.09
C GLY A 28 -7.30 -6.38 -9.29
N PHE A 29 -6.70 -6.13 -8.13
CA PHE A 29 -7.06 -5.07 -7.18
C PHE A 29 -6.12 -3.86 -7.23
N GLY A 30 -5.04 -3.92 -8.01
CA GLY A 30 -4.06 -2.85 -8.10
C GLY A 30 -2.62 -3.34 -8.17
N ALA A 31 -1.71 -2.37 -8.27
CA ALA A 31 -0.28 -2.59 -8.27
C ALA A 31 0.34 -2.22 -6.91
N VAL A 32 1.36 -2.96 -6.51
CA VAL A 32 2.10 -2.74 -5.26
C VAL A 32 3.51 -2.27 -5.61
N TYR A 33 3.94 -1.18 -5.01
CA TYR A 33 5.24 -0.57 -5.23
C TYR A 33 6.03 -0.53 -3.91
N LYS A 34 7.34 -0.73 -4.00
CA LYS A 34 8.28 -0.47 -2.90
C LYS A 34 8.51 1.04 -2.81
N GLY A 35 8.37 1.59 -1.62
CA GLY A 35 8.72 2.97 -1.35
C GLY A 35 9.69 3.11 -0.18
N THR A 36 10.38 4.24 -0.12
CA THR A 36 11.21 4.64 1.01
C THR A 36 10.76 6.02 1.47
N THR A 37 10.28 6.14 2.70
CA THR A 37 9.88 7.45 3.26
C THR A 37 11.09 8.33 3.50
N ARG A 38 10.88 9.64 3.72
CA ARG A 38 11.95 10.59 4.07
C ARG A 38 12.75 10.17 5.32
N ASP A 39 12.10 9.48 6.25
CA ASP A 39 12.73 8.89 7.45
C ASP A 39 13.49 7.58 7.18
N ARG A 40 13.71 7.22 5.90
CA ARG A 40 14.36 5.99 5.44
C ARG A 40 13.64 4.69 5.83
N LYS A 41 12.34 4.77 6.11
CA LYS A 41 11.52 3.58 6.37
C LYS A 41 11.06 2.97 5.04
N GLU A 42 11.30 1.68 4.87
CA GLU A 42 10.77 0.93 3.72
C GLU A 42 9.28 0.63 3.92
N ILE A 43 8.50 0.88 2.87
CA ILE A 43 7.05 0.71 2.84
C ILE A 43 6.63 -0.01 1.55
N ALA A 44 5.46 -0.64 1.59
CA ALA A 44 4.78 -1.16 0.41
C ALA A 44 3.53 -0.32 0.15
N VAL A 45 3.45 0.31 -1.02
CA VAL A 45 2.34 1.17 -1.42
C VAL A 45 1.49 0.44 -2.45
N LYS A 46 0.28 0.04 -2.05
CA LYS A 46 -0.71 -0.57 -2.95
C LYS A 46 -1.56 0.53 -3.56
N LYS A 47 -1.38 0.80 -4.84
CA LYS A 47 -2.20 1.71 -5.64
C LYS A 47 -3.38 0.93 -6.20
N LEU A 48 -4.58 1.19 -5.67
CA LEU A 48 -5.80 0.50 -6.11
C LEU A 48 -6.23 1.05 -7.47
N PHE A 49 -6.71 0.16 -8.34
CA PHE A 49 -7.25 0.60 -9.63
C PHE A 49 -8.54 1.40 -9.42
N ALA A 50 -8.69 2.51 -10.17
CA ALA A 50 -9.89 3.36 -10.16
C ALA A 50 -11.10 2.71 -10.88
N ARG A 51 -11.27 1.38 -10.78
CA ARG A 51 -12.37 0.64 -11.41
C ARG A 51 -13.62 0.73 -10.54
N SER A 52 -14.29 1.90 -10.56
CA SER A 52 -15.66 2.11 -10.05
C SER A 52 -15.93 1.65 -8.59
N THR A 53 -17.21 1.49 -8.23
CA THR A 53 -17.75 1.21 -6.87
C THR A 53 -17.03 0.08 -6.12
N GLN A 54 -16.45 -0.89 -6.82
CA GLN A 54 -15.71 -2.00 -6.23
C GLN A 54 -14.40 -1.55 -5.57
N GLY A 55 -13.59 -0.70 -6.23
CA GLY A 55 -12.32 -0.21 -5.66
C GLY A 55 -12.53 0.64 -4.40
N LYS A 56 -13.62 1.42 -4.34
CA LYS A 56 -14.02 2.15 -3.13
C LYS A 56 -14.42 1.20 -1.99
N LYS A 57 -15.15 0.12 -2.29
CA LYS A 57 -15.56 -0.88 -1.29
C LYS A 57 -14.35 -1.63 -0.75
N GLU A 58 -13.41 -2.02 -1.61
CA GLU A 58 -12.16 -2.68 -1.23
C GLU A 58 -11.31 -1.76 -0.34
N PHE A 59 -11.12 -0.50 -0.76
CA PHE A 59 -10.44 0.49 0.06
C PHE A 59 -11.08 0.64 1.45
N MET A 60 -12.40 0.82 1.51
CA MET A 60 -13.10 0.98 2.79
C MET A 60 -13.04 -0.28 3.66
N ASN A 61 -13.06 -1.48 3.06
CA ASN A 61 -12.89 -2.72 3.80
C ASN A 61 -11.49 -2.82 4.40
N GLU A 62 -10.45 -2.53 3.63
CA GLU A 62 -9.06 -2.57 4.12
C GLU A 62 -8.79 -1.49 5.17
N VAL A 63 -9.32 -0.27 4.99
CA VAL A 63 -9.25 0.79 6.00
C VAL A 63 -10.01 0.41 7.28
N ARG A 64 -11.17 -0.24 7.19
CA ARG A 64 -11.88 -0.74 8.39
C ARG A 64 -11.11 -1.82 9.12
N LEU A 65 -10.36 -2.66 8.39
CA LEU A 65 -9.46 -3.65 8.99
C LEU A 65 -8.31 -2.98 9.76
N MET A 66 -7.82 -1.80 9.34
CA MET A 66 -6.82 -1.04 10.12
C MET A 66 -7.25 -0.76 11.55
N ALA A 67 -8.53 -0.47 11.77
CA ALA A 67 -9.03 -0.04 13.06
C ALA A 67 -8.99 -1.16 14.12
N ASN A 68 -8.98 -2.43 13.70
CA ASN A 68 -9.33 -3.54 14.59
C ASN A 68 -8.30 -4.67 14.68
N PHE A 69 -7.29 -4.75 13.80
CA PHE A 69 -6.38 -5.91 13.77
C PHE A 69 -4.91 -5.54 13.61
N GLN A 70 -4.15 -5.66 14.70
CA GLN A 70 -2.69 -5.72 14.69
C GLN A 70 -2.26 -7.08 15.27
N HIS A 71 -1.68 -7.94 14.44
CA HIS A 71 -1.22 -9.26 14.86
C HIS A 71 0.13 -9.57 14.23
N ARG A 72 1.03 -10.23 14.97
CA ARG A 72 2.41 -10.55 14.54
C ARG A 72 2.53 -11.35 13.24
N ASN A 73 1.47 -12.04 12.83
CA ASN A 73 1.44 -12.88 11.63
C ASN A 73 0.63 -12.26 10.49
N LEU A 74 0.20 -11.00 10.61
CA LEU A 74 -0.51 -10.27 9.57
C LEU A 74 0.30 -9.03 9.20
N VAL A 75 0.37 -8.74 7.89
CA VAL A 75 1.04 -7.54 7.38
C VAL A 75 0.37 -6.31 7.99
N LYS A 76 1.17 -5.45 8.62
CA LYS A 76 0.69 -4.22 9.23
C LYS A 76 0.39 -3.17 8.17
N LEU A 77 -0.85 -2.74 8.12
CA LEU A 77 -1.25 -1.54 7.39
C LEU A 77 -0.90 -0.31 8.26
N LEU A 78 -0.07 0.57 7.71
CA LEU A 78 0.50 1.75 8.37
C LEU A 78 -0.35 3.00 8.16
N GLY A 79 -1.08 3.06 7.05
CA GLY A 79 -1.98 4.16 6.73
C GLY A 79 -2.54 4.09 5.32
N CYS A 80 -3.18 5.16 4.89
CA CYS A 80 -3.78 5.26 3.56
C CYS A 80 -3.69 6.69 2.98
N CYS A 81 -3.88 6.78 1.68
CA CYS A 81 -4.09 8.04 0.95
C CYS A 81 -5.43 7.96 0.20
N ALA A 82 -6.25 8.99 0.35
CA ALA A 82 -7.56 9.11 -0.30
C ALA A 82 -7.74 10.51 -0.90
N GLU A 83 -6.84 10.90 -1.80
CA GLU A 83 -6.87 12.20 -2.48
C GLU A 83 -7.45 12.06 -3.88
N ARG A 84 -8.40 12.94 -4.25
CA ARG A 84 -9.07 12.92 -5.56
C ARG A 84 -9.63 11.51 -5.88
N ASP A 85 -9.25 10.95 -7.01
CA ASP A 85 -9.60 9.59 -7.44
C ASP A 85 -8.55 8.54 -7.04
N GLU A 86 -7.48 8.95 -6.38
CA GLU A 86 -6.40 8.08 -5.96
C GLU A 86 -6.73 7.41 -4.62
N ARG A 87 -6.56 6.10 -4.56
CA ARG A 87 -6.77 5.29 -3.36
C ARG A 87 -5.55 4.41 -3.16
N LEU A 88 -4.78 4.72 -2.12
CA LEU A 88 -3.55 4.02 -1.80
C LEU A 88 -3.58 3.49 -0.38
N LEU A 89 -3.01 2.30 -0.20
CA LEU A 89 -2.82 1.65 1.09
C LEU A 89 -1.32 1.49 1.33
N VAL A 90 -0.85 1.84 2.52
CA VAL A 90 0.57 1.87 2.87
C VAL A 90 0.83 0.82 3.94
N TYR A 91 1.56 -0.23 3.60
CA TYR A 91 1.90 -1.32 4.52
C TYR A 91 3.37 -1.26 4.91
N GLU A 92 3.72 -1.98 5.97
CA GLU A 92 5.12 -2.35 6.19
C GLU A 92 5.65 -3.15 5.01
N TYR A 93 6.90 -2.88 4.62
CA TYR A 93 7.57 -3.68 3.62
C TYR A 93 8.06 -4.99 4.24
N LEU A 94 7.71 -6.12 3.62
CA LEU A 94 8.28 -7.42 3.96
C LEU A 94 9.39 -7.77 2.96
N PRO A 95 10.64 -7.97 3.42
CA PRO A 95 11.77 -8.27 2.52
C PRO A 95 11.66 -9.65 1.89
N ASN A 96 11.03 -10.58 2.60
CA ASN A 96 10.68 -11.90 2.08
C ASN A 96 9.42 -11.73 1.23
N ARG A 97 9.57 -11.85 -0.09
CA ARG A 97 8.48 -11.75 -1.07
C ARG A 97 7.29 -12.66 -0.72
N SER A 98 6.21 -12.57 -1.48
CA SER A 98 5.04 -13.43 -1.27
C SER A 98 5.44 -14.90 -1.18
N LEU A 99 4.78 -15.66 -0.29
CA LEU A 99 5.00 -17.10 -0.13
C LEU A 99 4.88 -17.84 -1.48
N ASN A 100 4.01 -17.35 -2.37
CA ASN A 100 3.85 -17.87 -3.73
C ASN A 100 5.18 -17.93 -4.51
N THR A 101 6.08 -16.97 -4.29
CA THR A 101 7.42 -16.94 -4.94
C THR A 101 8.33 -18.08 -4.49
N PHE A 102 8.08 -18.63 -3.30
CA PHE A 102 8.89 -19.73 -2.75
C PHE A 102 8.25 -21.10 -2.99
N LEU A 103 6.95 -21.14 -3.25
CA LEU A 103 6.20 -22.38 -3.45
C LEU A 103 5.97 -22.74 -4.92
N PHE A 104 6.03 -21.76 -5.82
CA PHE A 104 5.77 -21.91 -7.25
C PHE A 104 6.78 -21.08 -8.06
#